data_AF-A0A820KFP6-F1
#
_entry.id   AF-A0A820KFP6-F1
#
_cell.length_a   1.000
_cell.length_b   1.000
_cell.length_c   1.000
_cell.angle_alpha   90.00
_cell.angle_beta   90.00
_cell.angle_gamma   90.00
#
_symmetry.space_group_name_H-M   'P 1'
#
loop_
_entity.id
_entity.type
_entity.pdbx_description
1 polymer ?
#
loop_
_entity_poly.entity_id
_entity_poly.type
_entity_poly.pdbx_seq_one_letter_code
_entity_poly.pdbx_strand_id
1 'polypeptide(L)'
;NEPLYSCTICTVNASEPMQTVHVRMPAILSSQQEIDEWLDFGRYKTEEVIPLLQPHDDIQMYRVTPNVGSTRVNNMHNIRPLNIDKEK
;
A
#
# COMPACT_ATOMS: atom_id res chain seq x y z
N ASN A 1 -23.66 21.96 8.90
CA ASN A 1 -22.56 21.02 9.19
C ASN A 1 -22.73 19.80 8.35
N GLU A 2 -21.74 19.51 7.51
CA GLU A 2 -21.64 18.23 6.82
C GLU A 2 -20.95 17.21 7.74
N PRO A 3 -21.28 15.90 7.63
CA PRO A 3 -20.60 14.86 8.39
C PRO A 3 -19.13 14.71 7.94
N LEU A 4 -18.24 14.48 8.90
CA LEU A 4 -16.83 14.15 8.65
C LEU A 4 -16.69 12.67 8.35
N TYR A 5 -16.15 12.35 7.18
CA TYR A 5 -15.74 10.99 6.82
C TYR A 5 -14.22 10.85 6.94
N SER A 6 -13.77 9.86 7.69
CA SER A 6 -12.36 9.50 7.83
C SER A 6 -12.19 7.98 7.69
N CYS A 7 -10.98 7.55 7.37
CA CYS A 7 -10.65 6.14 7.21
C CYS A 7 -9.25 5.84 7.76
N THR A 8 -8.93 4.55 7.84
CA THR A 8 -7.59 4.06 8.17
C THR A 8 -7.19 2.98 7.16
N ILE A 9 -5.88 2.78 7.00
CA ILE A 9 -5.32 1.74 6.15
C ILE A 9 -5.09 0.49 7.00
N CYS A 10 -5.70 -0.64 6.61
CA CYS A 10 -5.41 -1.94 7.20
C CYS A 10 -3.97 -2.37 6.87
N THR A 11 -3.24 -2.85 7.87
CA THR A 11 -1.87 -3.35 7.69
C THR A 11 -1.76 -4.82 8.09
N VAL A 12 -0.85 -5.52 7.42
CA VAL A 12 -0.51 -6.94 7.63
C VAL A 12 1.00 -7.08 7.81
N ASN A 13 1.46 -8.29 8.10
CA ASN A 13 2.90 -8.57 8.12
C ASN A 13 3.47 -8.39 6.71
N ALA A 14 4.73 -7.97 6.63
CA ALA A 14 5.39 -7.82 5.33
C ALA A 14 5.53 -9.17 4.60
N SER A 15 5.30 -9.16 3.30
CA SER A 15 5.72 -10.21 2.38
C SER A 15 7.24 -10.34 2.34
N GLU A 16 7.75 -11.46 1.81
CA GLU A 16 9.20 -11.68 1.70
C GLU A 16 9.93 -10.52 1.00
N PRO A 17 9.45 -9.97 -0.14
CA PRO A 17 10.11 -8.82 -0.75
C PRO A 17 10.06 -7.56 0.13
N MET A 18 8.93 -7.27 0.80
CA MET A 18 8.77 -6.06 1.61
C MET A 18 9.63 -6.08 2.89
N GLN A 19 9.96 -7.26 3.42
CA GLN A 19 10.78 -7.38 4.63
C GLN A 19 12.17 -6.73 4.49
N THR A 20 12.69 -6.54 3.28
CA THR A 20 13.94 -5.79 3.05
C THR A 20 13.81 -4.29 3.34
N VAL A 21 12.58 -3.76 3.39
CA VAL A 21 12.28 -2.34 3.61
C VAL A 21 11.61 -2.12 4.97
N HIS A 22 10.62 -2.94 5.33
CA HIS A 22 9.85 -2.79 6.57
C HIS A 22 9.16 -4.09 7.00
N VAL A 23 8.87 -4.26 8.29
CA VAL A 23 8.24 -5.47 8.87
C VAL A 23 6.71 -5.55 8.69
N ARG A 24 6.10 -4.47 8.19
CA ARG A 24 4.65 -4.35 7.96
C ARG A 24 4.41 -3.79 6.57
N MET A 25 3.27 -4.16 5.98
CA MET A 25 2.80 -3.65 4.69
C MET A 25 1.30 -3.36 4.73
N PRO A 26 0.75 -2.52 3.83
CA PRO A 26 -0.70 -2.42 3.68
C PRO A 26 -1.29 -3.75 3.19
N ALA A 27 -2.53 -4.06 3.59
CA ALA A 27 -3.30 -5.11 2.93
C ALA A 27 -3.64 -4.65 1.51
N ILE A 28 -3.30 -5.44 0.49
CA ILE A 28 -3.48 -5.11 -0.92
C ILE A 28 -4.53 -6.05 -1.49
N LEU A 29 -5.62 -5.50 -2.03
CA LEU A 29 -6.57 -6.23 -2.85
C LEU A 29 -6.09 -6.15 -4.30
N SER A 30 -5.80 -7.29 -4.90
CA SER A 30 -5.06 -7.44 -6.17
C SER A 30 -5.95 -7.80 -7.36
N SER A 31 -7.20 -8.20 -7.10
CA SER A 31 -8.18 -8.51 -8.15
C SER A 31 -9.47 -7.72 -8.01
N GLN A 32 -10.21 -7.58 -9.11
CA GLN A 32 -11.53 -6.95 -9.09
C GLN A 32 -12.50 -7.70 -8.16
N GLN A 33 -12.40 -9.03 -8.12
CA GLN A 33 -13.22 -9.86 -7.24
C GLN A 33 -12.99 -9.53 -5.76
N GLU A 34 -11.73 -9.43 -5.32
CA GLU A 34 -11.39 -9.08 -3.94
C GLU A 34 -11.89 -7.68 -3.56
N ILE A 35 -11.83 -6.73 -4.51
CA ILE A 35 -12.38 -5.37 -4.33
C ILE A 35 -13.90 -5.42 -4.16
N ASP A 36 -14.59 -6.17 -5.02
CA ASP A 36 -16.05 -6.29 -4.98
C ASP A 36 -16.52 -6.96 -3.68
N GLU A 37 -15.82 -8.03 -3.25
CA GLU A 37 -16.08 -8.71 -1.98
C GLU A 37 -15.86 -7.78 -0.78
N TRP A 38 -14.78 -7.00 -0.78
CA TRP A 38 -14.47 -6.06 0.30
C TRP A 38 -15.47 -4.89 0.41
N LEU A 39 -15.97 -4.39 -0.72
CA LEU A 39 -16.87 -3.23 -0.75
C LEU A 39 -18.35 -3.60 -0.56
N ASP A 40 -18.78 -4.82 -0.91
CA ASP A 40 -20.17 -5.27 -0.82
C ASP A 40 -20.56 -5.79 0.57
N PHE A 41 -20.63 -4.87 1.54
CA PHE A 41 -21.06 -5.15 2.91
C PHE A 41 -22.53 -5.61 3.04
N GLY A 42 -23.32 -5.50 1.98
CA GLY A 42 -24.70 -6.02 1.94
C GLY A 42 -24.75 -7.52 1.67
N ARG A 43 -23.73 -8.04 0.96
CA ARG A 43 -23.62 -9.45 0.57
C ARG A 43 -22.70 -10.26 1.45
N TYR A 44 -21.55 -9.70 1.84
CA TYR A 44 -20.52 -10.41 2.60
C TYR A 44 -20.44 -9.92 4.05
N LYS A 45 -20.30 -10.86 4.98
CA LYS A 45 -20.04 -10.56 6.39
C LYS A 45 -18.55 -10.32 6.62
N THR A 46 -18.24 -9.60 7.70
CA THR A 46 -16.87 -9.28 8.10
C THR A 46 -15.96 -10.51 8.14
N GLU A 47 -16.45 -11.63 8.69
CA GLU A 47 -15.66 -12.86 8.83
C GLU A 47 -15.31 -13.50 7.47
N GLU A 48 -16.11 -13.24 6.44
CA GLU A 48 -15.91 -13.76 5.08
C GLU A 48 -14.85 -12.95 4.33
N VAL A 49 -14.65 -11.66 4.67
CA VAL A 49 -13.71 -10.75 3.98
C VAL A 49 -12.41 -10.51 4.73
N ILE A 50 -12.33 -10.79 6.04
CA ILE A 50 -11.07 -10.76 6.81
C ILE A 50 -9.95 -11.59 6.15
N PRO A 51 -10.22 -12.79 5.58
CA PRO A 51 -9.21 -13.57 4.87
C PRO A 51 -8.57 -12.87 3.67
N LEU A 52 -9.17 -11.81 3.12
CA LEU A 52 -8.56 -10.99 2.06
C LEU A 52 -7.38 -10.15 2.58
N LEU A 53 -7.30 -9.92 3.90
CA LEU A 53 -6.26 -9.11 4.53
C LEU A 53 -5.00 -9.96 4.81
N GLN A 54 -4.28 -10.33 3.75
CA GLN A 54 -3.04 -11.11 3.82
C GLN A 54 -1.86 -10.37 3.18
N PRO A 55 -0.60 -10.74 3.50
CA PRO A 55 0.57 -10.24 2.80
C PRO A 55 0.48 -10.51 1.29
N HIS A 56 1.01 -9.59 0.48
CA HIS A 56 0.99 -9.69 -0.98
C HIS A 56 2.42 -9.69 -1.54
N ASP A 57 2.75 -10.69 -2.36
CA ASP A 57 4.13 -10.92 -2.81
C ASP A 57 4.44 -10.30 -4.18
N ASP A 58 3.43 -10.05 -5.03
CA ASP A 58 3.61 -9.45 -6.37
C ASP A 58 3.80 -7.92 -6.27
N ILE A 59 4.93 -7.53 -5.69
CA ILE A 59 5.32 -6.14 -5.49
C ILE A 59 6.69 -5.87 -6.08
N GLN A 60 6.81 -4.71 -6.73
CA GLN A 60 8.09 -4.18 -7.20
C GLN A 60 8.44 -2.92 -6.43
N MET A 61 9.69 -2.80 -6.00
CA MET A 61 10.18 -1.67 -5.23
C MET A 61 11.52 -1.19 -5.77
N TYR A 62 11.73 0.12 -5.72
CA TYR A 62 12.99 0.76 -6.08
C TYR A 62 13.25 1.96 -5.18
N ARG A 63 14.53 2.31 -5.05
CA ARG A 63 14.93 3.48 -4.26
C ARG A 63 14.51 4.77 -4.97
N VAL A 64 14.02 5.74 -4.20
CA VAL A 64 13.67 7.09 -4.67
C VAL A 64 14.51 8.15 -3.95
N THR A 65 14.36 9.40 -4.34
CA THR A 65 15.01 10.55 -3.68
C THR A 65 14.52 10.72 -2.23
N PRO A 66 15.41 11.09 -1.27
CA PRO A 66 15.00 11.44 0.10
C PRO A 66 14.02 12.60 0.21
N ASN A 67 13.87 13.41 -0.86
CA ASN A 67 12.93 14.54 -0.89
C ASN A 67 11.48 14.15 -0.56
N VAL A 68 11.10 12.89 -0.84
CA VAL A 68 9.75 12.36 -0.53
C VAL A 68 9.43 12.38 0.97
N GLY A 69 10.43 12.44 1.85
CA GLY A 69 10.22 12.57 3.30
C GLY A 69 9.65 13.93 3.73
N SER A 70 9.66 14.93 2.84
CA SER A 70 9.06 16.24 3.08
C SER A 70 7.69 16.34 2.42
N THR A 71 6.64 16.48 3.21
CA THR A 71 5.25 16.66 2.71
C THR A 71 5.04 17.95 1.92
N ARG A 72 6.00 18.90 1.99
CA ARG A 72 5.98 20.14 1.20
C ARG A 72 6.39 19.94 -0.25
N VAL A 73 7.06 18.83 -0.57
CA VAL A 73 7.57 18.54 -1.91
C VAL A 73 6.62 17.55 -2.58
N ASN A 74 5.81 18.03 -3.52
CA ASN A 74 4.89 17.18 -4.29
C ASN A 74 5.19 17.31 -5.80
N ASN A 75 6.06 16.45 -6.32
CA ASN A 75 6.39 16.40 -7.73
C ASN A 75 6.79 14.98 -8.17
N MET A 76 6.87 14.78 -9.48
CA MET A 76 7.14 13.46 -10.09
C MET A 76 8.48 12.83 -9.66
N HIS A 77 9.46 13.60 -9.19
CA HIS A 77 10.75 13.04 -8.79
C HIS A 77 10.64 12.15 -7.55
N ASN A 78 9.61 12.35 -6.71
CA ASN A 78 9.39 11.54 -5.50
C ASN A 78 9.08 10.07 -5.78
N ILE A 79 8.61 9.73 -6.99
CA ILE A 79 8.27 8.36 -7.39
C ILE A 79 9.14 7.85 -8.52
N ARG A 80 10.18 8.59 -8.95
CA ARG A 80 11.08 8.11 -10.00
C ARG A 80 12.24 7.32 -9.39
N PRO A 81 12.69 6.22 -10.02
CA PRO A 81 13.89 5.51 -9.60
C PRO A 81 15.09 6.45 -9.47
N LEU A 82 15.83 6.32 -8.38
CA LEU A 82 17.08 7.03 -8.17
C LEU A 82 18.17 6.39 -9.05
N ASN A 83 18.77 7.17 -9.95
CA ASN A 83 19.89 6.70 -10.79
C ASN A 83 21.17 6.63 -9.96
N ILE A 84 21.55 5.44 -9.52
CA ILE A 84 22.72 5.22 -8.63
C ILE A 84 24.05 5.34 -9.40
N ASP A 85 24.03 5.26 -10.74
CA ASP A 85 25.24 5.27 -11.59
C ASP A 85 25.87 6.64 -11.82
N LYS A 86 25.30 7.73 -11.29
CA LYS A 86 25.81 9.10 -11.50
C LYS A 86 26.59 9.68 -10.32
N GLU A 87 26.80 8.91 -9.26
CA GLU A 87 27.50 9.36 -8.04
C GLU A 87 28.82 8.60 -7.74
N LYS A 88 29.47 8.04 -8.77
CA LYS A 88 30.87 7.58 -8.69
C LYS A 88 31.80 8.43 -9.53
#